data_AF-A0A3R9ENX1-F1
#
_entry.id   AF-A0A3R9ENX1-F1
#
_cell.length_a   1.000
_cell.length_b   1.000
_cell.length_c   1.000
_cell.angle_alpha   90.00
_cell.angle_beta   90.00
_cell.angle_gamma   90.00
#
_symmetry.space_group_name_H-M   'P 1'
#
loop_
_entity.id
_entity.type
_entity.pdbx_description
1 polymer ?
#
loop_
_entity_poly.entity_id
_entity_poly.type
_entity_poly.pdbx_seq_one_letter_code
_entity_poly.pdbx_strand_id
1 'polypeptide(L)'
;MASLVRLERTRLWPGAAAEALRAWEAFVRHPFHRLWDPASGCGVLQCCPDPDELRHVLDLVAHALPAEDARAFRERVAAAAELW
;
A
#
# COMPACT_ATOMS: atom_id res chain seq x y z
N MET A 1 -4.54 -15.73 -5.78
CA MET A 1 -3.67 -15.17 -6.86
C MET A 1 -4.40 -14.64 -8.10
N ALA A 2 -5.31 -15.38 -8.76
CA ALA A 2 -5.95 -14.90 -10.01
C ALA A 2 -6.78 -13.60 -9.85
N SER A 3 -7.39 -13.39 -8.68
CA SER A 3 -8.13 -12.16 -8.36
C SER A 3 -7.23 -10.94 -8.24
N LEU A 4 -6.02 -11.10 -7.67
CA LEU A 4 -5.02 -10.05 -7.56
C LEU A 4 -4.53 -9.61 -8.95
N VAL A 5 -4.16 -10.57 -9.80
CA VAL A 5 -3.74 -10.29 -11.18
C VAL A 5 -4.84 -9.60 -11.98
N ARG A 6 -6.10 -9.98 -11.76
CA ARG A 6 -7.25 -9.29 -12.39
C ARG A 6 -7.39 -7.87 -11.88
N LEU A 7 -7.29 -7.63 -10.56
CA LEU A 7 -7.35 -6.29 -9.98
C LEU A 7 -6.25 -5.40 -10.57
N GLU A 8 -5.01 -5.88 -10.56
CA GLU A 8 -3.82 -5.18 -11.08
C GLU A 8 -3.94 -4.83 -12.57
N ARG A 9 -4.61 -5.66 -13.37
CA ARG A 9 -4.79 -5.40 -14.81
C ARG A 9 -5.99 -4.52 -15.15
N THR A 10 -6.99 -4.44 -14.27
CA THR A 10 -8.28 -3.81 -14.61
C THR A 10 -8.54 -2.51 -13.87
N ARG A 11 -7.98 -2.33 -12.67
CA ARG A 11 -8.25 -1.16 -11.82
C ARG A 11 -6.99 -0.50 -11.27
N LEU A 12 -5.86 -1.21 -11.26
CA LEU A 12 -4.56 -0.68 -10.86
C LEU A 12 -3.56 -0.85 -12.01
N TRP A 13 -2.27 -0.95 -11.68
CA TRP A 13 -1.20 -1.30 -12.59
C TRP A 13 -0.57 -2.67 -12.22
N PRO A 14 0.12 -3.34 -13.15
CA PRO A 14 0.86 -4.56 -12.86
C PRO A 14 1.86 -4.37 -11.71
N GLY A 15 1.76 -5.21 -10.67
CA GLY A 15 2.64 -5.13 -9.50
C GLY A 15 2.23 -4.09 -8.45
N ALA A 16 1.11 -3.39 -8.63
CA ALA A 16 0.61 -2.38 -7.69
C ALA A 16 0.51 -2.89 -6.24
N ALA A 17 0.13 -4.14 -6.03
CA ALA A 17 0.02 -4.69 -4.68
C ALA A 17 1.37 -4.79 -3.97
N ALA A 18 2.38 -5.29 -4.69
CA ALA A 18 3.73 -5.43 -4.16
C ALA A 18 4.43 -4.07 -4.01
N GLU A 19 4.16 -3.15 -4.92
CA GLU A 19 4.65 -1.78 -4.89
C GLU A 19 4.08 -0.99 -3.71
N ALA A 20 2.76 -0.99 -3.55
CA ALA A 20 2.09 -0.28 -2.45
C ALA A 20 2.51 -0.82 -1.08
N LEU A 21 2.64 -2.15 -0.93
CA LEU A 21 3.10 -2.74 0.33
C LEU A 21 4.55 -2.34 0.67
N ARG A 22 5.47 -2.39 -0.31
CA ARG A 22 6.86 -1.96 -0.08
C ARG A 22 6.95 -0.47 0.22
N ALA A 23 6.20 0.35 -0.51
CA ALA A 23 6.18 1.80 -0.30
C ALA A 23 5.62 2.14 1.08
N TRP A 24 4.53 1.49 1.51
CA TRP A 24 3.96 1.66 2.84
C TRP A 24 4.93 1.26 3.94
N GLU A 25 5.53 0.06 3.85
CA GLU A 25 6.51 -0.42 4.83
C GLU A 25 7.74 0.50 4.92
N ALA A 26 8.24 0.99 3.79
CA ALA A 26 9.36 1.93 3.75
C ALA A 26 8.98 3.29 4.35
N PHE A 27 7.78 3.77 4.02
CA PHE A 27 7.27 5.04 4.49
C PHE A 27 7.11 5.07 6.02
N VAL A 28 6.39 4.12 6.62
CA VAL A 28 6.17 4.10 8.09
C VAL A 28 7.46 3.85 8.88
N ARG A 29 8.49 3.25 8.27
CA ARG A 29 9.81 3.06 8.89
C ARG A 29 10.69 4.30 8.80
N HIS A 30 10.36 5.27 7.95
CA HIS A 30 11.16 6.48 7.80
C HIS A 30 11.03 7.35 9.06
N PRO A 31 12.14 7.82 9.68
CA PRO A 31 12.08 8.51 10.97
C PRO A 31 11.28 9.82 10.94
N PHE A 32 11.13 10.42 9.76
CA PHE A 32 10.40 11.67 9.56
C PHE A 32 9.02 11.50 8.90
N HIS A 33 8.47 10.29 8.82
CA HIS A 33 7.18 10.06 8.15
C HIS A 33 6.02 10.85 8.78
N ARG A 34 6.10 11.18 10.08
CA ARG A 34 5.12 12.04 10.78
C ARG A 34 5.18 13.51 10.41
N LEU A 35 6.26 13.92 9.75
CA LEU A 35 6.42 15.27 9.19
C LEU A 35 5.98 15.33 7.73
N TRP A 36 5.40 14.24 7.20
CA TRP A 36 4.91 14.22 5.84
C TRP A 36 3.82 15.28 5.65
N ASP A 37 3.91 15.98 4.53
CA ASP A 37 3.00 17.04 4.14
C ASP A 37 2.60 16.83 2.67
N PRO A 38 1.29 16.77 2.35
CA PRO A 38 0.83 16.58 0.98
C PRO A 38 1.32 17.67 0.02
N ALA A 39 1.61 18.89 0.53
CA ALA A 39 2.14 19.97 -0.30
C ALA A 39 3.64 19.85 -0.62
N SER A 40 4.36 18.95 0.06
CA SER A 40 5.82 18.79 -0.04
C SER A 40 6.26 17.59 -0.89
N GLY A 41 5.32 16.81 -1.44
CA GLY A 41 5.61 15.61 -2.23
C GLY A 41 6.03 15.90 -3.68
N CYS A 42 6.92 15.08 -4.24
CA CYS A 42 7.29 15.18 -5.66
C CYS A 42 6.25 14.57 -6.64
N GLY A 43 5.13 14.07 -6.13
CA GLY A 43 4.07 13.41 -6.92
C GLY A 43 4.44 12.05 -7.49
N VAL A 44 5.64 11.53 -7.21
CA VAL A 44 6.09 10.21 -7.64
C VAL A 44 5.89 9.22 -6.50
N LEU A 45 5.00 8.24 -6.69
CA LEU A 45 4.65 7.25 -5.66
C LEU A 45 5.86 6.49 -5.10
N GLN A 46 6.85 6.20 -5.92
CA GLN A 46 8.11 5.53 -5.51
C GLN A 46 9.04 6.42 -4.67
N CYS A 47 8.88 7.74 -4.73
CA CYS A 47 9.81 8.71 -4.13
C CYS A 47 9.17 9.49 -2.98
N CYS A 48 7.94 9.97 -3.17
CA CYS A 48 7.13 10.63 -2.16
C CYS A 48 5.70 10.05 -2.23
N PRO A 49 5.49 8.83 -1.73
CA PRO A 49 4.16 8.24 -1.73
C PRO A 49 3.20 9.08 -0.87
N ASP A 50 1.98 9.22 -1.36
CA ASP A 50 0.87 9.71 -0.56
C ASP A 50 0.37 8.56 0.34
N PRO A 51 0.40 8.71 1.69
CA PRO A 51 -0.10 7.71 2.62
C PRO A 51 -1.56 7.34 2.40
N ASP A 52 -2.40 8.29 1.98
CA ASP A 52 -3.81 8.03 1.68
C ASP A 52 -3.98 7.17 0.43
N GLU A 53 -3.21 7.48 -0.62
CA GLU A 53 -3.21 6.69 -1.85
C GLU A 53 -2.69 5.26 -1.59
N LEU A 54 -1.61 5.12 -0.83
CA LEU A 54 -1.07 3.81 -0.46
C LEU A 54 -2.09 2.98 0.32
N ARG A 55 -2.73 3.57 1.34
CA ARG A 55 -3.76 2.88 2.14
C ARG A 55 -4.95 2.47 1.27
N HIS A 56 -5.38 3.34 0.36
CA HIS A 56 -6.45 3.02 -0.58
C HIS A 56 -6.12 1.80 -1.45
N VAL A 57 -4.91 1.74 -2.01
CA VAL A 57 -4.46 0.60 -2.82
C VAL A 57 -4.38 -0.68 -1.99
N LEU A 58 -3.83 -0.61 -0.77
CA LEU A 58 -3.76 -1.75 0.14
C LEU A 58 -5.16 -2.27 0.50
N ASP A 59 -6.12 -1.39 0.74
CA ASP A 59 -7.51 -1.79 1.01
C ASP A 59 -8.15 -2.48 -0.20
N LEU A 60 -7.97 -1.97 -1.41
CA LEU A 60 -8.46 -2.62 -2.62
C LEU A 60 -7.87 -4.02 -2.80
N VAL A 61 -6.58 -4.19 -2.51
CA VAL A 61 -5.90 -5.48 -2.53
C VAL A 61 -6.50 -6.43 -1.48
N ALA A 62 -6.66 -5.96 -0.24
CA ALA A 62 -7.25 -6.74 0.85
C ALA A 62 -8.70 -7.19 0.56
N HIS A 63 -9.45 -6.44 -0.24
CA HIS A 63 -10.81 -6.79 -0.66
C HIS A 63 -10.85 -7.76 -1.85
N ALA A 64 -9.80 -7.78 -2.69
CA ALA A 64 -9.74 -8.66 -3.85
C ALA A 64 -9.14 -10.05 -3.55
N LEU A 65 -8.42 -10.19 -2.44
CA LEU A 65 -7.82 -11.46 -2.03
C LEU A 65 -8.88 -12.44 -1.49
N PRO A 66 -8.71 -13.77 -1.70
CA PRO A 66 -9.46 -14.79 -0.98
C PRO A 66 -9.33 -14.62 0.54
N ALA A 67 -10.30 -15.10 1.32
CA ALA A 67 -10.37 -14.84 2.76
C ALA A 67 -9.09 -15.19 3.55
N GLU A 68 -8.44 -16.30 3.20
CA GLU A 68 -7.19 -16.75 3.82
C GLU A 68 -6.02 -15.79 3.53
N ASP A 69 -5.79 -15.46 2.25
CA ASP A 69 -4.75 -14.53 1.81
C ASP A 69 -5.02 -13.10 2.33
N ALA A 70 -6.29 -12.68 2.34
CA ALA A 70 -6.71 -11.38 2.81
C ALA A 70 -6.43 -11.20 4.30
N ARG A 71 -6.59 -12.26 5.11
CA ARG A 71 -6.28 -12.21 6.54
C ARG A 71 -4.79 -11.97 6.76
N ALA A 72 -3.93 -12.81 6.17
CA ALA A 72 -2.48 -12.66 6.30
C ALA A 72 -1.99 -11.29 5.79
N PHE A 73 -2.59 -10.82 4.70
CA PHE A 73 -2.29 -9.50 4.16
C PHE A 73 -2.70 -8.37 5.11
N ARG A 74 -3.91 -8.41 5.69
CA ARG A 74 -4.37 -7.42 6.67
C ARG A 74 -3.51 -7.41 7.93
N GLU A 75 -3.10 -8.58 8.42
CA GLU A 75 -2.20 -8.67 9.57
C GLU A 75 -0.86 -7.98 9.29
N ARG A 76 -0.30 -8.16 8.08
CA ARG A 76 0.94 -7.49 7.67
C ARG A 76 0.79 -5.98 7.51
N VAL A 77 -0.31 -5.52 6.91
CA VAL A 77 -0.61 -4.08 6.79
C VAL A 77 -0.83 -3.45 8.16
N ALA A 78 -1.53 -4.14 9.07
CA ALA A 78 -1.78 -3.68 10.43
C ALA A 78 -0.48 -3.52 11.23
N ALA A 79 0.44 -4.49 11.14
CA ALA A 79 1.75 -4.40 11.79
C ALA A 79 2.57 -3.20 11.30
N ALA A 80 2.46 -2.83 10.02
CA ALA A 80 3.08 -1.61 9.50
C ALA A 80 2.34 -0.34 9.97
N ALA A 81 1.01 -0.40 10.11
CA ALA A 81 0.21 0.71 10.61
C ALA A 81 0.46 1.04 12.10
N GLU A 82 0.95 0.10 12.91
CA GLU A 82 1.37 0.40 14.30
C GLU A 82 2.54 1.40 14.37
N LEU A 83 3.30 1.56 13.28
CA LEU A 83 4.42 2.48 13.19
C LEU A 83 4.03 3.89 12.74
N TRP A 84 2.79 4.07 12.26
CA TRP A 84 2.21 5.36 11.86
C TRP A 84 1.83 6.18 13.10
#